data_AF-A0A0S7EP90-F1
#
_entry.id   AF-A0A0S7EP90-F1
#
_cell.length_a   1.000
_cell.length_b   1.000
_cell.length_c   1.000
_cell.angle_alpha   90.00
_cell.angle_beta   90.00
_cell.angle_gamma   90.00
#
_symmetry.space_group_name_H-M   'P 1'
#
loop_
_entity.id
_entity.type
_entity.pdbx_description
1 polymer ?
#
loop_
_entity_poly.entity_id
_entity_poly.type
_entity_poly.pdbx_seq_one_letter_code
_entity_poly.pdbx_strand_id
1 'polypeptide(L)'
;KLLKRFEAMHQNRVTLQDYHRNHNRQHPLLGLQHIVECVSFEPEQKSYLCTLCQLVIASHTIIGHLLSFDHVDLYFKAWHPSTVTSNESDSNSFLLDCAKQAEKIHTAENVSVQQVKLQPDVFKSVNFDSYSEALKSLESITKRCLTISIKPGDKIDHHPATAPSTKEVRCLIHCQNCCERFSNMFRYLEHLTNDKHIRMMQELSQDWTGHFYDRAKFYVDLYTYINESLKKNMPPVGTSLVMTCLTSVSKDDPFYLCVACQEYFCQSDIRNHFESRKHLISTQVNFY
;
A
#
# COMPACT_ATOMS: atom_id res chain seq x y z
N LYS A 1 -5.31 11.31 -20.28
CA LYS A 1 -4.18 11.73 -19.39
C LYS A 1 -4.09 10.89 -18.12
N LEU A 2 -5.20 10.61 -17.42
CA LEU A 2 -5.24 9.71 -16.25
C LEU A 2 -4.86 8.27 -16.59
N LEU A 3 -5.41 7.70 -17.67
CA LEU A 3 -5.08 6.34 -18.13
C LEU A 3 -3.57 6.18 -18.41
N LYS A 4 -2.96 7.13 -19.14
CA LYS A 4 -1.51 7.15 -19.41
C LYS A 4 -0.66 7.25 -18.13
N ARG A 5 -1.13 7.96 -17.10
CA ARG A 5 -0.46 7.96 -15.78
C ARG A 5 -0.60 6.60 -15.11
N PHE A 6 -1.78 5.99 -15.16
CA PHE A 6 -2.03 4.65 -14.64
C PHE A 6 -1.11 3.60 -15.29
N GLU A 7 -0.99 3.63 -16.61
CA GLU A 7 -0.14 2.74 -17.41
C GLU A 7 1.36 2.95 -17.12
N ALA A 8 1.83 4.20 -17.06
CA ALA A 8 3.21 4.52 -16.74
C ALA A 8 3.61 4.08 -15.31
N MET A 9 2.66 3.99 -14.39
CA MET A 9 2.90 3.53 -13.03
C MET A 9 2.98 2.01 -12.89
N HIS A 10 2.22 1.26 -13.71
CA HIS A 10 2.37 -0.19 -13.79
C HIS A 10 3.75 -0.63 -14.30
N GLN A 11 4.41 0.21 -15.11
CA GLN A 11 5.72 -0.05 -15.69
C GLN A 11 6.89 0.17 -14.71
N ASN A 12 6.68 0.90 -13.61
CA ASN A 12 7.71 1.25 -12.62
C ASN A 12 7.51 0.55 -11.27
N ARG A 13 7.02 -0.69 -11.24
CA ARG A 13 6.83 -1.42 -9.98
C ARG A 13 8.16 -1.73 -9.31
N VAL A 14 8.28 -1.33 -8.05
CA VAL A 14 9.44 -1.63 -7.19
C VAL A 14 9.59 -3.14 -7.02
N THR A 15 10.79 -3.66 -7.26
CA THR A 15 11.06 -5.08 -6.97
C THR A 15 11.27 -5.29 -5.47
N LEU A 16 11.05 -6.52 -4.99
CA LEU A 16 11.33 -6.87 -3.59
C LEU A 16 12.77 -6.50 -3.18
N GLN A 17 13.73 -6.72 -4.09
CA GLN A 17 15.14 -6.39 -3.86
C GLN A 17 15.37 -4.88 -3.76
N ASP A 18 14.72 -4.08 -4.60
CA ASP A 18 14.84 -2.62 -4.57
C ASP A 18 14.26 -2.04 -3.28
N TYR A 19 13.09 -2.53 -2.85
CA TYR A 19 12.49 -2.12 -1.58
C TYR A 19 13.37 -2.51 -0.39
N HIS A 20 13.91 -3.73 -0.37
CA HIS A 20 14.77 -4.21 0.71
C HIS A 20 16.11 -3.46 0.79
N ARG A 21 16.66 -3.00 -0.33
CA ARG A 21 17.90 -2.20 -0.37
C ARG A 21 17.67 -0.73 -0.01
N ASN A 22 16.44 -0.25 -0.05
CA ASN A 22 16.13 1.13 0.29
C ASN A 22 16.28 1.38 1.80
N HIS A 23 17.34 2.10 2.19
CA HIS A 23 17.58 2.51 3.58
C HIS A 23 16.58 3.56 4.10
N ASN A 24 15.86 4.24 3.20
CA ASN A 24 14.84 5.23 3.55
C ASN A 24 13.44 4.61 3.66
N ARG A 25 13.31 3.28 3.54
CA ARG A 25 12.01 2.59 3.69
C ARG A 25 11.44 2.85 5.09
N GLN A 26 10.14 3.10 5.15
CA GLN A 26 9.47 3.37 6.42
C GLN A 26 9.01 2.10 7.13
N HIS A 27 8.77 1.03 6.37
CA HIS A 27 8.24 -0.23 6.87
C HIS A 27 9.27 -1.35 6.69
N PRO A 28 9.55 -2.10 7.76
CA PRO A 28 10.47 -3.23 7.70
C PRO A 28 9.85 -4.41 6.95
N LEU A 29 10.68 -5.22 6.31
CA LEU A 29 10.25 -6.48 5.72
C LEU A 29 10.52 -7.61 6.71
N LEU A 30 9.48 -8.11 7.36
CA LEU A 30 9.61 -9.20 8.33
C LEU A 30 9.50 -10.56 7.66
N GLY A 31 10.21 -11.55 8.19
CA GLY A 31 10.03 -12.94 7.79
C GLY A 31 10.51 -13.26 6.38
N LEU A 32 11.50 -12.55 5.81
CA LEU A 32 12.03 -12.86 4.47
C LEU A 32 12.57 -14.30 4.39
N GLN A 33 13.05 -14.84 5.51
CA GLN A 33 13.49 -16.22 5.62
C GLN A 33 12.37 -17.22 5.30
N HIS A 34 11.11 -16.85 5.55
CA HIS A 34 9.96 -17.70 5.22
C HIS A 34 9.58 -17.66 3.73
N ILE A 35 10.21 -16.80 2.94
CA ILE A 35 9.91 -16.65 1.53
C ILE A 35 10.81 -17.55 0.70
N VAL A 36 10.19 -18.30 -0.20
CA VAL A 36 10.85 -19.08 -1.25
C VAL A 36 10.56 -18.40 -2.59
N GLU A 37 11.56 -17.78 -3.20
CA GLU A 37 11.48 -17.21 -4.54
C GLU A 37 11.80 -18.28 -5.58
N CYS A 38 10.80 -18.64 -6.38
CA CYS A 38 10.96 -19.55 -7.52
C CYS A 38 11.16 -18.74 -8.79
N VAL A 39 12.30 -18.93 -9.47
CA VAL A 39 12.65 -18.19 -10.68
C VAL A 39 12.89 -19.16 -11.83
N SER A 40 12.27 -18.88 -12.97
CA SER A 40 12.60 -19.48 -14.26
C SER A 40 13.22 -18.42 -15.17
N PHE A 41 14.23 -18.80 -15.96
CA PHE A 41 14.84 -17.93 -16.97
C PHE A 41 14.31 -18.35 -18.35
N GLU A 42 13.86 -17.37 -19.15
CA GLU A 42 13.38 -17.54 -20.55
C GLU A 42 11.99 -18.21 -20.74
N PRO A 43 10.88 -17.43 -20.68
CA PRO A 43 10.80 -16.05 -20.20
C PRO A 43 11.01 -15.98 -18.68
N GLU A 44 11.45 -14.82 -18.17
CA GLU A 44 11.59 -14.62 -16.73
C GLU A 44 10.22 -14.74 -16.05
N GLN A 45 10.04 -15.78 -15.25
CA GLN A 45 8.83 -16.00 -14.45
C GLN A 45 9.21 -16.13 -12.98
N LYS A 46 8.43 -15.47 -12.12
CA LYS A 46 8.64 -15.45 -10.68
C LYS A 46 7.35 -15.78 -9.95
N SER A 47 7.44 -16.73 -9.04
CA SER A 47 6.41 -17.05 -8.07
C SER A 47 7.06 -17.16 -6.69
N TYR A 48 6.33 -16.78 -5.65
CA TYR A 48 6.82 -16.81 -4.28
C TYR A 48 5.95 -17.72 -3.44
N LEU A 49 6.56 -18.47 -2.52
CA LEU A 49 5.84 -19.14 -1.45
C LEU A 49 6.18 -18.47 -0.13
N CYS A 50 5.18 -18.21 0.69
CA CYS A 50 5.39 -17.84 2.09
C CYS A 50 5.10 -19.07 2.96
N THR A 51 6.14 -19.65 3.55
CA THR A 51 6.03 -20.84 4.40
C THR A 51 5.36 -20.56 5.74
N LEU A 52 5.40 -19.30 6.19
CA LEU A 52 4.71 -18.85 7.41
C LEU A 52 3.20 -18.74 7.19
N CYS A 53 2.79 -18.08 6.10
CA CYS A 53 1.38 -17.88 5.77
C CYS A 53 0.75 -19.06 5.02
N GLN A 54 1.56 -19.99 4.53
CA GLN A 54 1.14 -21.12 3.69
C GLN A 54 0.43 -20.67 2.40
N LEU A 55 0.99 -19.64 1.74
CA LEU A 55 0.42 -19.04 0.53
C LEU A 55 1.40 -19.08 -0.65
N VAL A 56 0.84 -19.19 -1.85
CA VAL A 56 1.52 -18.85 -3.10
C VAL A 56 1.20 -17.39 -3.43
N ILE A 57 2.23 -16.64 -3.81
CA ILE A 57 2.19 -15.19 -3.94
C ILE A 57 2.75 -14.80 -5.31
N ALA A 58 1.95 -14.04 -6.06
CA ALA A 58 2.38 -13.51 -7.33
C ALA A 58 3.50 -12.47 -7.14
N SER A 59 4.44 -12.41 -8.09
CA SER A 59 5.60 -11.51 -7.99
C SER A 59 5.25 -10.05 -7.75
N HIS A 60 4.15 -9.58 -8.33
CA HIS A 60 3.73 -8.19 -8.18
C HIS A 60 3.05 -7.86 -6.83
N THR A 61 2.76 -8.85 -5.99
CA THR A 61 2.09 -8.66 -4.69
C THR A 61 3.00 -8.99 -3.50
N ILE A 62 4.23 -9.47 -3.71
CA ILE A 62 5.10 -9.97 -2.64
C ILE A 62 5.42 -8.92 -1.56
N ILE A 63 5.77 -7.69 -1.95
CA ILE A 63 6.01 -6.62 -0.97
C ILE A 63 4.72 -6.35 -0.18
N GLY A 64 3.58 -6.33 -0.88
CA GLY A 64 2.30 -6.12 -0.24
C GLY A 64 1.92 -7.23 0.73
N HIS A 65 2.22 -8.48 0.40
CA HIS A 65 2.06 -9.61 1.29
C HIS A 65 2.93 -9.47 2.55
N LEU A 66 4.22 -9.16 2.41
CA LEU A 66 5.15 -9.02 3.54
C LEU A 66 4.80 -7.87 4.49
N LEU A 67 4.12 -6.84 3.98
CA LEU A 67 3.60 -5.72 4.76
C LEU A 67 2.14 -5.94 5.23
N SER A 68 1.50 -7.04 4.82
CA SER A 68 0.20 -7.46 5.32
C SER A 68 0.29 -7.88 6.79
N PHE A 69 -0.80 -7.84 7.56
CA PHE A 69 -0.75 -8.24 8.97
C PHE A 69 -1.21 -9.61 9.15
N ASP A 70 -1.88 -10.23 8.18
CA ASP A 70 -1.94 -11.67 8.23
C ASP A 70 -0.49 -12.20 8.28
N HIS A 71 0.42 -11.63 7.49
CA HIS A 71 1.84 -11.94 7.59
C HIS A 71 2.50 -11.42 8.88
N VAL A 72 2.40 -10.12 9.19
CA VAL A 72 3.08 -9.53 10.38
C VAL A 72 2.56 -10.10 11.71
N ASP A 73 1.26 -10.33 11.86
CA ASP A 73 0.64 -10.97 13.02
C ASP A 73 1.07 -12.42 13.15
N LEU A 74 1.03 -13.20 12.05
CA LEU A 74 1.56 -14.58 12.07
C LEU A 74 3.05 -14.59 12.41
N TYR A 75 3.81 -13.62 11.92
CA TYR A 75 5.23 -13.48 12.24
C TYR A 75 5.41 -13.25 13.73
N PHE A 76 4.69 -12.30 14.33
CA PHE A 76 4.80 -12.06 15.77
C PHE A 76 4.28 -13.24 16.59
N LYS A 77 3.18 -13.88 16.22
CA LYS A 77 2.70 -15.09 16.90
C LYS A 77 3.73 -16.22 16.90
N ALA A 78 4.53 -16.34 15.83
CA ALA A 78 5.54 -17.37 15.71
C ALA A 78 6.89 -16.98 16.36
N TRP A 79 7.35 -15.75 16.13
CA TRP A 79 8.69 -15.29 16.51
C TRP A 79 8.72 -14.52 17.83
N HIS A 80 7.66 -13.82 18.20
CA HIS A 80 7.58 -13.09 19.47
C HIS A 80 6.17 -13.16 20.08
N PRO A 81 5.69 -14.37 20.45
CA PRO A 81 4.31 -14.59 20.89
C PRO A 81 3.90 -13.74 22.10
N SER A 82 4.86 -13.29 22.89
CA SER A 82 4.64 -12.44 24.08
C SER A 82 4.50 -10.94 23.76
N THR A 83 4.74 -10.51 22.52
CA THR A 83 4.71 -9.09 22.10
C THR A 83 3.30 -8.60 21.79
N VAL A 84 2.48 -9.42 21.12
CA VAL A 84 1.13 -9.03 20.71
C VAL A 84 0.12 -9.53 21.75
N THR A 85 -0.25 -8.67 22.70
CA THR A 85 -1.38 -8.92 23.61
C THR A 85 -2.62 -8.13 23.17
N SER A 86 -3.82 -8.66 23.46
CA SER A 86 -5.10 -8.27 22.83
C SER A 86 -5.54 -6.81 22.98
N ASN A 87 -4.84 -6.00 23.79
CA ASN A 87 -5.25 -4.64 24.11
C ASN A 87 -4.32 -3.54 23.54
N GLU A 88 -3.15 -3.90 22.99
CA GLU A 88 -2.14 -2.94 22.49
C GLU A 88 -2.01 -2.94 20.96
N SER A 89 -2.65 -3.90 20.27
CA SER A 89 -2.55 -4.14 18.82
C SER A 89 -3.23 -3.11 17.92
N ASP A 90 -4.10 -2.25 18.47
CA ASP A 90 -4.94 -1.36 17.67
C ASP A 90 -4.21 -0.10 17.19
N SER A 91 -3.01 0.17 17.72
CA SER A 91 -2.20 1.30 17.29
C SER A 91 -1.22 0.89 16.19
N ASN A 92 -1.44 1.35 14.95
CA ASN A 92 -0.50 1.17 13.83
C ASN A 92 0.93 1.62 14.17
N SER A 93 1.08 2.60 15.08
CA SER A 93 2.39 3.06 15.55
C SER A 93 3.11 2.02 16.42
N PHE A 94 2.37 1.28 17.24
CA PHE A 94 2.90 0.20 18.07
C PHE A 94 3.44 -0.94 17.23
N LEU A 95 2.62 -1.44 16.30
CA LEU A 95 3.01 -2.55 15.44
C LEU A 95 4.22 -2.19 14.55
N LEU A 96 4.28 -0.94 14.08
CA LEU A 96 5.41 -0.46 13.28
C LEU A 96 6.71 -0.39 14.08
N ASP A 97 6.67 0.10 15.33
CA ASP A 97 7.84 0.14 16.20
C ASP A 97 8.33 -1.28 16.52
N CYS A 98 7.43 -2.17 16.95
CA CYS A 98 7.76 -3.57 17.19
C CYS A 98 8.34 -4.25 15.94
N ALA A 99 7.80 -3.95 14.75
CA ALA A 99 8.31 -4.51 13.51
C ALA A 99 9.72 -4.00 13.20
N LYS A 100 10.01 -2.72 13.43
CA LYS A 100 11.36 -2.16 13.23
C LYS A 100 12.37 -2.78 14.19
N GLN A 101 11.96 -3.06 15.43
CA GLN A 101 12.79 -3.75 16.40
C GLN A 101 13.01 -5.22 16.01
N ALA A 102 11.96 -5.93 15.60
CA ALA A 102 12.06 -7.32 15.15
C ALA A 102 13.00 -7.49 13.95
N GLU A 103 12.95 -6.58 12.97
CA GLU A 103 13.87 -6.60 11.81
C GLU A 103 15.35 -6.47 12.26
N LYS A 104 15.62 -5.69 13.31
CA LYS A 104 16.96 -5.52 13.89
C LYS A 104 17.41 -6.75 14.70
N ILE A 105 16.52 -7.30 15.53
CA ILE A 105 16.80 -8.50 16.34
C ILE A 105 17.15 -9.66 15.41
N HIS A 106 16.33 -9.85 14.38
CA HIS A 106 16.47 -10.94 13.43
C HIS A 106 17.26 -10.56 12.19
N THR A 107 18.12 -9.55 12.23
CA THR A 107 18.86 -9.13 11.03
C THR A 107 19.68 -10.26 10.42
N ALA A 108 20.20 -11.20 11.23
CA ALA A 108 20.97 -12.37 10.78
C ALA A 108 20.09 -13.53 10.27
N GLU A 109 18.86 -13.71 10.79
CA GLU A 109 17.92 -14.68 10.25
C GLU A 109 17.14 -14.12 9.05
N ASN A 110 16.94 -12.81 8.96
CA ASN A 110 16.22 -12.08 7.91
C ASN A 110 17.13 -11.72 6.72
N VAL A 111 18.20 -12.51 6.50
CA VAL A 111 19.32 -12.16 5.60
C VAL A 111 19.01 -12.31 4.12
N SER A 112 18.04 -13.14 3.73
CA SER A 112 17.64 -13.23 2.32
C SER A 112 16.44 -14.15 2.13
N VAL A 113 15.73 -13.93 1.04
CA VAL A 113 14.75 -14.87 0.49
C VAL A 113 15.46 -16.14 0.01
N GLN A 114 14.87 -17.32 0.22
CA GLN A 114 15.39 -18.57 -0.33
C GLN A 114 15.11 -18.65 -1.83
N GLN A 115 16.14 -18.61 -2.67
CA GLN A 115 15.93 -18.70 -4.11
C GLN A 115 16.00 -20.15 -4.62
N VAL A 116 15.05 -20.53 -5.46
CA VAL A 116 15.01 -21.79 -6.21
C VAL A 116 14.99 -21.47 -7.70
N LYS A 117 16.09 -21.79 -8.39
CA LYS A 117 16.22 -21.62 -9.83
C LYS A 117 15.72 -22.88 -10.53
N LEU A 118 14.74 -22.73 -11.42
CA LEU A 118 14.10 -23.81 -12.15
C LEU A 118 14.33 -23.62 -13.65
N GLN A 119 14.41 -24.74 -14.38
CA GLN A 119 14.27 -24.72 -15.84
C GLN A 119 12.82 -24.40 -16.22
N PRO A 120 12.54 -23.81 -17.40
CA PRO A 120 11.19 -23.40 -17.79
C PRO A 120 10.14 -24.52 -17.80
N ASP A 121 10.52 -25.71 -18.23
CA ASP A 121 9.67 -26.91 -18.23
C ASP A 121 9.32 -27.33 -16.80
N VAL A 122 10.32 -27.36 -15.91
CA VAL A 122 10.14 -27.68 -14.49
C VAL A 122 9.26 -26.65 -13.80
N PHE A 123 9.49 -25.35 -14.04
CA PHE A 123 8.69 -24.28 -13.46
C PHE A 123 7.21 -24.43 -13.82
N LYS A 124 6.90 -24.71 -15.09
CA LYS A 124 5.53 -24.91 -15.58
C LYS A 124 4.85 -26.16 -14.98
N SER A 125 5.64 -27.16 -14.59
CA SER A 125 5.11 -28.37 -13.96
C SER A 125 4.74 -28.20 -12.47
N VAL A 126 5.25 -27.16 -11.81
CA VAL A 126 4.93 -26.88 -10.41
C VAL A 126 3.54 -26.25 -10.33
N ASN A 127 2.64 -26.86 -9.55
CA ASN A 127 1.30 -26.32 -9.36
C ASN A 127 1.30 -25.14 -8.38
N PHE A 128 1.44 -23.92 -8.90
CA PHE A 128 1.40 -22.70 -8.10
C PHE A 128 -0.01 -22.24 -7.67
N ASP A 129 -1.07 -22.99 -8.01
CA ASP A 129 -2.42 -22.70 -7.50
C ASP A 129 -2.67 -23.35 -6.12
N SER A 130 -1.79 -24.25 -5.69
CA SER A 130 -1.87 -24.95 -4.41
C SER A 130 -0.53 -24.88 -3.66
N TYR A 131 -0.53 -24.24 -2.49
CA TYR A 131 0.67 -24.11 -1.66
C TYR A 131 1.29 -25.47 -1.30
N SER A 132 0.47 -26.44 -0.87
CA SER A 132 0.97 -27.75 -0.40
C SER A 132 1.59 -28.56 -1.53
N GLU A 133 1.00 -28.51 -2.72
CA GLU A 133 1.53 -29.19 -3.92
C GLU A 133 2.79 -28.50 -4.44
N ALA A 134 2.81 -27.17 -4.48
CA ALA A 134 3.98 -26.39 -4.86
C ALA A 134 5.16 -26.68 -3.92
N LEU A 135 4.96 -26.59 -2.60
CA LEU A 135 6.00 -26.84 -1.60
C LEU A 135 6.57 -28.25 -1.75
N LYS A 136 5.70 -29.27 -1.82
CA LYS A 136 6.12 -30.67 -1.97
C LYS A 136 6.94 -30.89 -3.24
N SER A 137 6.52 -30.28 -4.34
CA SER A 137 7.23 -30.36 -5.63
C SER A 137 8.62 -29.72 -5.51
N LEU A 138 8.69 -28.52 -4.93
CA LEU A 138 9.94 -27.79 -4.75
C LEU A 138 10.91 -28.49 -3.79
N GLU A 139 10.43 -29.06 -2.69
CA GLU A 139 11.27 -29.85 -1.76
C GLU A 139 11.80 -31.12 -2.42
N SER A 140 11.00 -31.78 -3.27
CA SER A 140 11.44 -32.94 -4.07
C SER A 140 12.51 -32.55 -5.09
N ILE A 141 12.31 -31.44 -5.81
CA ILE A 141 13.26 -30.92 -6.82
C ILE A 141 14.57 -30.49 -6.16
N THR A 142 14.48 -29.73 -5.06
CA THR A 142 15.66 -29.18 -4.38
C THR A 142 16.32 -30.17 -3.42
N LYS A 143 15.66 -31.28 -3.10
CA LYS A 143 16.08 -32.31 -2.14
C LYS A 143 16.43 -31.75 -0.75
N ARG A 144 15.74 -30.69 -0.33
CA ARG A 144 15.90 -30.04 0.98
C ARG A 144 14.55 -29.56 1.49
N CYS A 145 14.43 -29.44 2.80
CA CYS A 145 13.27 -28.78 3.41
C CYS A 145 13.36 -27.27 3.18
N LEU A 146 12.24 -26.66 2.80
CA LEU A 146 12.15 -25.22 2.55
C LEU A 146 11.50 -24.46 3.71
N THR A 147 10.88 -25.19 4.65
CA THR A 147 10.35 -24.62 5.89
C THR A 147 11.46 -24.39 6.91
N ILE A 148 11.28 -23.38 7.76
CA ILE A 148 12.27 -22.97 8.76
C ILE A 148 11.79 -23.39 10.15
N SER A 149 12.73 -23.90 10.96
CA SER A 149 12.50 -24.11 12.38
C SER A 149 12.55 -22.77 13.12
N ILE A 150 11.45 -22.42 13.79
CA ILE A 150 11.29 -21.16 14.51
C ILE A 150 11.68 -21.38 15.97
N LYS A 151 12.55 -20.52 16.48
CA LYS A 151 12.82 -20.40 17.92
C LYS A 151 12.20 -19.08 18.38
N PRO A 152 11.10 -19.10 19.14
CA PRO A 152 10.48 -17.89 19.65
C PRO A 152 11.49 -17.07 20.46
N GLY A 153 11.59 -15.79 20.14
CA GLY A 153 12.35 -14.80 20.88
C GLY A 153 11.53 -14.14 21.99
N ASP A 154 12.21 -13.29 22.74
CA ASP A 154 11.64 -12.55 23.86
C ASP A 154 10.60 -11.50 23.40
N LYS A 155 9.84 -10.98 24.38
CA LYS A 155 8.90 -9.88 24.19
C LYS A 155 9.64 -8.63 23.69
N ILE A 156 9.07 -7.95 22.70
CA ILE A 156 9.55 -6.65 22.23
C ILE A 156 8.80 -5.55 22.99
N ASP A 157 9.54 -4.72 23.71
CA ASP A 157 8.99 -3.58 24.44
C ASP A 157 8.83 -2.38 23.51
N HIS A 158 7.64 -1.77 23.53
CA HIS A 158 7.35 -0.61 22.70
C HIS A 158 8.05 0.66 23.23
N HIS A 159 8.82 1.32 22.36
CA HIS A 159 9.45 2.59 22.66
C HIS A 159 8.90 3.65 21.70
N PRO A 160 7.87 4.44 22.10
CA PRO A 160 7.27 5.40 21.20
C PRO A 160 8.33 6.43 20.75
N ALA A 161 8.67 6.41 19.46
CA ALA A 161 9.41 7.51 18.87
C ALA A 161 8.50 8.76 18.84
N THR A 162 9.00 9.89 19.33
CA THR A 162 8.27 11.16 19.29
C THR A 162 8.14 11.60 17.83
N ALA A 163 6.98 11.36 17.21
CA ALA A 163 6.72 11.83 15.87
C ALA A 163 6.71 13.38 15.83
N PRO A 164 7.24 14.02 14.77
CA PRO A 164 7.12 15.46 14.60
C PRO A 164 5.64 15.86 14.60
N SER A 165 5.28 16.94 15.31
CA SER A 165 3.89 17.41 15.33
C SER A 165 3.45 17.86 13.94
N THR A 166 2.27 17.40 13.50
CA THR A 166 1.68 17.82 12.22
C THR A 166 0.73 19.00 12.36
N LYS A 167 0.68 19.66 13.52
CA LYS A 167 -0.25 20.77 13.80
C LYS A 167 -0.05 21.98 12.88
N GLU A 168 1.17 22.18 12.36
CA GLU A 168 1.49 23.29 11.45
C GLU A 168 1.35 22.93 9.97
N VAL A 169 1.18 21.65 9.63
CA VAL A 169 1.04 21.17 8.26
C VAL A 169 -0.32 21.57 7.70
N ARG A 170 -0.34 22.10 6.47
CA ARG A 170 -1.57 22.50 5.78
C ARG A 170 -1.83 21.63 4.55
N CYS A 171 -3.08 21.21 4.39
CA CYS A 171 -3.53 20.51 3.18
C CYS A 171 -3.58 21.46 1.98
N LEU A 172 -2.94 21.08 0.86
CA LEU A 172 -3.01 21.79 -0.41
C LEU A 172 -3.96 21.07 -1.36
N ILE A 173 -4.80 21.82 -2.07
CA ILE A 173 -5.74 21.28 -3.05
C ILE A 173 -5.19 21.56 -4.45
N HIS A 174 -5.26 20.56 -5.33
CA HIS A 174 -4.72 20.65 -6.69
C HIS A 174 -5.86 20.44 -7.68
N CYS A 175 -6.01 21.35 -8.64
CA CYS A 175 -6.85 21.12 -9.82
C CYS A 175 -6.01 20.40 -10.88
N GLN A 176 -6.30 19.13 -11.18
CA GLN A 176 -5.55 18.35 -12.18
C GLN A 176 -5.85 18.81 -13.62
N ASN A 177 -6.99 19.45 -13.86
CA ASN A 177 -7.35 19.95 -15.19
C ASN A 177 -6.53 21.20 -15.54
N CYS A 178 -6.45 22.15 -14.60
CA CYS A 178 -5.72 23.41 -14.81
C CYS A 178 -4.25 23.37 -14.37
N CYS A 179 -3.83 22.32 -13.64
CA CYS A 179 -2.52 22.22 -13.01
C CYS A 179 -2.22 23.34 -12.00
N GLU A 180 -3.26 23.88 -11.35
CA GLU A 180 -3.17 24.97 -10.36
C GLU A 180 -3.28 24.42 -8.92
N ARG A 181 -2.62 25.10 -7.96
CA ARG A 181 -2.57 24.72 -6.54
C ARG A 181 -3.22 25.78 -5.66
N PHE A 182 -3.94 25.34 -4.63
CA PHE A 182 -4.71 26.20 -3.74
C PHE A 182 -4.43 25.86 -2.28
N SER A 183 -4.22 26.90 -1.46
CA SER A 183 -3.89 26.78 -0.05
C SER A 183 -5.10 26.57 0.87
N ASN A 184 -6.31 26.72 0.32
CA ASN A 184 -7.55 26.48 1.04
C ASN A 184 -8.68 26.17 0.05
N MET A 185 -9.75 25.59 0.58
CA MET A 185 -10.93 25.18 -0.18
C MET A 185 -11.64 26.36 -0.85
N PHE A 186 -11.73 27.51 -0.18
CA PHE A 186 -12.44 28.68 -0.73
C PHE A 186 -11.85 29.13 -2.08
N ARG A 187 -10.51 29.26 -2.15
CA ARG A 187 -9.84 29.65 -3.41
C ARG A 187 -9.96 28.58 -4.50
N TYR A 188 -10.01 27.31 -4.10
CA TYR A 188 -10.25 26.23 -5.05
C TYR A 188 -11.67 26.29 -5.64
N LEU A 189 -12.69 26.55 -4.82
CA LEU A 189 -14.07 26.70 -5.28
C LEU A 189 -14.24 27.92 -6.19
N GLU A 190 -13.63 29.06 -5.83
CA GLU A 190 -13.56 30.26 -6.68
C GLU A 190 -12.94 29.93 -8.05
N HIS A 191 -11.86 29.16 -8.07
CA HIS A 191 -11.23 28.70 -9.30
C HIS A 191 -12.17 27.87 -10.19
N LEU A 192 -13.00 26.99 -9.64
CA LEU A 192 -13.93 26.17 -10.44
C LEU A 192 -14.98 27.02 -11.18
N THR A 193 -15.27 28.21 -10.69
CA THR A 193 -16.18 29.18 -11.33
C THR A 193 -15.49 30.16 -12.28
N ASN A 194 -14.17 30.07 -12.42
CA ASN A 194 -13.41 30.99 -13.27
C ASN A 194 -13.63 30.68 -14.75
N ASP A 195 -13.91 31.71 -15.58
CA ASP A 195 -14.14 31.56 -17.02
C ASP A 195 -13.06 30.76 -17.75
N LYS A 196 -11.80 30.86 -17.33
CA LYS A 196 -10.69 30.08 -17.92
C LYS A 196 -10.85 28.58 -17.64
N HIS A 197 -11.22 28.23 -16.41
CA HIS A 197 -11.52 26.84 -16.02
C HIS A 197 -12.73 26.32 -16.79
N ILE A 198 -13.80 27.12 -16.84
CA ILE A 198 -15.04 26.84 -17.55
C ILE A 198 -14.77 26.51 -19.03
N ARG A 199 -14.07 27.39 -19.75
CA ARG A 199 -13.72 27.17 -21.16
C ARG A 199 -12.92 25.89 -21.36
N MET A 200 -11.92 25.65 -20.52
CA MET A 200 -11.13 24.41 -20.56
C MET A 200 -12.02 23.17 -20.39
N MET A 201 -13.01 23.20 -19.50
CA MET A 201 -13.91 22.07 -19.29
C MET A 201 -14.86 21.85 -20.46
N GLN A 202 -15.37 22.92 -21.08
CA GLN A 202 -16.20 22.85 -22.29
C GLN A 202 -15.46 22.26 -23.49
N GLU A 203 -14.16 22.56 -23.64
CA GLU A 203 -13.31 21.94 -24.67
C GLU A 203 -13.11 20.43 -24.44
N LEU A 204 -13.10 20.00 -23.18
CA LEU A 204 -12.91 18.59 -22.79
C LEU A 204 -14.21 17.78 -22.87
N SER A 205 -15.37 18.41 -22.65
CA SER A 205 -16.68 17.76 -22.69
C SER A 205 -17.77 18.75 -23.08
N GLN A 206 -18.51 18.43 -24.14
CA GLN A 206 -19.63 19.24 -24.62
C GLN A 206 -20.83 19.25 -23.65
N ASP A 207 -20.91 18.26 -22.76
CA ASP A 207 -22.00 18.10 -21.77
C ASP A 207 -21.74 18.86 -20.46
N TRP A 208 -20.67 19.66 -20.41
CA TRP A 208 -20.33 20.41 -19.21
C TRP A 208 -21.34 21.56 -18.97
N THR A 209 -21.95 21.56 -17.79
CA THR A 209 -23.03 22.50 -17.43
C THR A 209 -22.57 23.64 -16.52
N GLY A 210 -21.37 23.57 -15.95
CA GLY A 210 -20.80 24.62 -15.09
C GLY A 210 -21.40 24.85 -13.72
N HIS A 211 -22.46 24.13 -13.37
CA HIS A 211 -23.13 24.26 -12.07
C HIS A 211 -22.45 23.42 -10.96
N PHE A 212 -21.21 23.75 -10.62
CA PHE A 212 -20.58 23.23 -9.38
C PHE A 212 -20.96 24.08 -8.16
N TYR A 213 -21.29 25.36 -8.35
CA TYR A 213 -21.51 26.32 -7.26
C TYR A 213 -22.90 26.20 -6.59
N ASP A 214 -23.94 25.89 -7.37
CA ASP A 214 -25.28 25.55 -6.83
C ASP A 214 -25.28 24.27 -5.98
N ARG A 215 -24.19 23.50 -6.08
CA ARG A 215 -23.88 22.33 -5.28
C ARG A 215 -22.93 22.70 -4.16
N ALA A 216 -23.19 23.78 -3.41
CA ALA A 216 -22.50 24.16 -2.18
C ALA A 216 -22.33 23.00 -1.15
N LYS A 217 -22.92 21.83 -1.44
CA LYS A 217 -22.74 20.53 -0.82
C LYS A 217 -21.65 19.59 -1.41
N PHE A 218 -20.72 20.04 -2.24
CA PHE A 218 -19.50 19.26 -2.56
C PHE A 218 -18.54 19.19 -1.36
N TYR A 219 -19.08 19.06 -0.14
CA TYR A 219 -18.34 19.20 1.11
C TYR A 219 -17.28 18.13 1.19
N VAL A 220 -16.06 18.53 0.82
CA VAL A 220 -14.87 18.58 1.66
C VAL A 220 -14.44 17.26 2.31
N ASP A 221 -15.12 16.12 2.24
CA ASP A 221 -14.88 15.02 3.17
C ASP A 221 -13.46 14.46 3.15
N LEU A 222 -12.82 14.36 1.98
CA LEU A 222 -11.40 14.05 1.93
C LEU A 222 -10.53 15.16 2.55
N TYR A 223 -10.78 16.43 2.23
CA TYR A 223 -10.07 17.58 2.80
C TYR A 223 -10.35 17.76 4.31
N THR A 224 -11.57 17.50 4.77
CA THR A 224 -12.02 17.52 6.17
C THR A 224 -11.34 16.40 6.91
N TYR A 225 -11.43 15.17 6.40
CA TYR A 225 -10.75 14.01 6.95
C TYR A 225 -9.24 14.26 7.09
N ILE A 226 -8.58 14.80 6.06
CA ILE A 226 -7.16 15.14 6.12
C ILE A 226 -6.90 16.18 7.21
N ASN A 227 -7.65 17.29 7.25
CA ASN A 227 -7.41 18.34 8.24
C ASN A 227 -7.71 17.92 9.68
N GLU A 228 -8.75 17.12 9.90
CA GLU A 228 -9.05 16.53 11.22
C GLU A 228 -7.93 15.59 11.66
N SER A 229 -7.44 14.77 10.73
CA SER A 229 -6.34 13.84 10.95
C SER A 229 -5.03 14.59 11.28
N LEU A 230 -4.73 15.68 10.57
CA LEU A 230 -3.59 16.57 10.85
C LEU A 230 -3.71 17.24 12.23
N LYS A 231 -4.90 17.71 12.62
CA LYS A 231 -5.15 18.29 13.96
C LYS A 231 -4.93 17.29 15.08
N LYS A 232 -5.20 16.00 14.83
CA LYS A 232 -4.99 14.88 15.76
C LYS A 232 -3.55 14.34 15.78
N ASN A 233 -2.61 14.93 15.03
CA ASN A 233 -1.27 14.38 14.81
C ASN A 233 -1.26 12.96 14.20
N MET A 234 -2.28 12.62 13.40
CA MET A 234 -2.39 11.33 12.71
C MET A 234 -2.55 11.55 11.20
N PRO A 235 -1.53 12.06 10.47
CA PRO A 235 -1.65 12.35 9.04
C PRO A 235 -2.04 11.09 8.25
N PRO A 236 -3.05 11.14 7.35
CA PRO A 236 -3.41 9.98 6.56
C PRO A 236 -2.36 9.71 5.48
N VAL A 237 -1.97 8.45 5.34
CA VAL A 237 -0.95 8.01 4.40
C VAL A 237 -1.50 7.98 2.96
N GLY A 238 -0.69 8.40 1.99
CA GLY A 238 -1.02 8.25 0.57
C GLY A 238 -2.18 9.10 0.06
N THR A 239 -2.54 10.18 0.75
CA THR A 239 -3.60 11.12 0.33
C THR A 239 -3.33 11.75 -1.04
N SER A 240 -2.06 11.95 -1.39
CA SER A 240 -1.62 12.40 -2.72
C SER A 240 -1.94 11.42 -3.85
N LEU A 241 -2.31 10.18 -3.52
CA LEU A 241 -2.59 9.09 -4.45
C LEU A 241 -4.08 8.88 -4.67
N VAL A 242 -4.92 9.68 -4.01
CA VAL A 242 -6.37 9.66 -4.13
C VAL A 242 -6.83 10.92 -4.84
N MET A 243 -7.64 10.75 -5.87
CA MET A 243 -8.25 11.84 -6.63
C MET A 243 -9.74 11.89 -6.34
N THR A 244 -10.26 13.07 -6.03
CA THR A 244 -11.70 13.30 -5.95
C THR A 244 -12.25 13.50 -7.36
N CYS A 245 -13.23 12.69 -7.75
CA CYS A 245 -13.88 12.78 -9.04
C CYS A 245 -15.24 13.47 -8.90
N LEU A 246 -15.43 14.52 -9.70
CA LEU A 246 -16.58 15.40 -9.67
C LEU A 246 -17.30 15.33 -11.02
N THR A 247 -18.63 15.32 -10.99
CA THR A 247 -19.46 15.44 -12.20
C THR A 247 -20.35 16.68 -12.10
N SER A 248 -20.46 17.43 -13.19
CA SER A 248 -21.42 18.55 -13.33
C SER A 248 -22.79 18.09 -13.84
N VAL A 249 -22.90 16.84 -14.30
CA VAL A 249 -24.03 16.36 -15.11
C VAL A 249 -25.08 15.63 -14.28
N SER A 250 -24.68 14.81 -13.29
CA SER A 250 -25.60 14.11 -12.38
C SER A 250 -25.55 14.66 -10.96
N LYS A 251 -26.57 14.42 -10.13
CA LYS A 251 -26.64 14.87 -8.72
C LYS A 251 -25.94 13.90 -7.75
N ASP A 252 -25.23 12.90 -8.26
CA ASP A 252 -24.60 11.87 -7.44
C ASP A 252 -23.47 12.46 -6.58
N ASP A 253 -23.21 11.81 -5.44
CA ASP A 253 -22.09 12.14 -4.55
C ASP A 253 -20.74 11.95 -5.25
N PRO A 254 -19.69 12.69 -4.86
CA PRO A 254 -18.34 12.44 -5.35
C PRO A 254 -17.92 11.01 -5.04
N PHE A 255 -17.23 10.40 -6.00
CA PHE A 255 -16.45 9.20 -5.76
C PHE A 255 -14.96 9.53 -5.81
N TYR A 256 -14.17 8.65 -5.22
CA TYR A 256 -12.74 8.81 -5.08
C TYR A 256 -12.05 7.71 -5.87
N LEU A 257 -11.04 8.08 -6.66
CA LEU A 257 -10.16 7.12 -7.33
C LEU A 257 -8.86 7.01 -6.53
N CYS A 258 -8.60 5.83 -5.99
CA CYS A 258 -7.31 5.53 -5.37
C CYS A 258 -6.39 4.87 -6.39
N VAL A 259 -5.36 5.61 -6.82
CA VAL A 259 -4.36 5.06 -7.75
C VAL A 259 -3.51 3.99 -7.07
N ALA A 260 -3.30 4.09 -5.75
CA ALA A 260 -2.62 3.07 -4.97
C ALA A 260 -3.37 1.73 -5.01
N CYS A 261 -4.64 1.73 -4.62
CA CYS A 261 -5.44 0.52 -4.52
C CYS A 261 -6.03 0.04 -5.84
N GLN A 262 -5.94 0.84 -6.91
CA GLN A 262 -6.53 0.58 -8.21
C GLN A 262 -8.06 0.37 -8.13
N GLU A 263 -8.70 1.12 -7.26
CA GLU A 263 -10.13 1.02 -7.01
C GLU A 263 -10.76 2.40 -6.90
N TYR A 264 -12.09 2.44 -7.00
CA TYR A 264 -12.87 3.59 -6.62
C TYR A 264 -13.64 3.29 -5.34
N PHE A 265 -13.93 4.33 -4.56
CA PHE A 265 -14.71 4.21 -3.33
C PHE A 265 -15.61 5.44 -3.13
N CYS A 266 -16.66 5.25 -2.35
CA CYS A 266 -17.66 6.28 -2.07
C CYS A 266 -17.22 7.15 -0.89
N GLN A 267 -17.87 8.30 -0.75
CA GLN A 267 -17.64 9.24 0.35
C GLN A 267 -17.78 8.62 1.74
N SER A 268 -18.77 7.75 1.94
CA SER A 268 -18.97 7.01 3.19
C SER A 268 -17.77 6.17 3.61
N ASP A 269 -16.91 5.79 2.66
CA ASP A 269 -15.82 4.85 2.88
C ASP A 269 -14.47 5.53 3.03
N ILE A 270 -14.37 6.87 3.03
CA ILE A 270 -13.07 7.58 3.11
C ILE A 270 -12.26 7.11 4.31
N ARG A 271 -12.84 7.13 5.51
CA ARG A 271 -12.15 6.69 6.73
C ARG A 271 -11.71 5.23 6.59
N ASN A 272 -12.66 4.35 6.24
CA ASN A 272 -12.41 2.92 6.08
C ASN A 272 -11.32 2.64 5.05
N HIS A 273 -11.28 3.38 3.94
CA HIS A 273 -10.29 3.24 2.89
C HIS A 273 -8.89 3.64 3.37
N PHE A 274 -8.72 4.83 3.95
CA PHE A 274 -7.42 5.30 4.41
C PHE A 274 -6.89 4.54 5.62
N GLU A 275 -7.77 4.05 6.48
CA GLU A 275 -7.45 3.16 7.60
C GLU A 275 -7.32 1.71 7.15
N SER A 276 -7.77 1.36 5.93
CA SER A 276 -7.63 0.01 5.39
C SER A 276 -6.16 -0.32 5.22
N ARG A 277 -5.80 -1.53 5.63
CA ARG A 277 -4.44 -2.01 5.39
C ARG A 277 -4.12 -2.10 3.89
N LYS A 278 -5.12 -2.41 3.05
CA LYS A 278 -4.96 -2.47 1.59
C LYS A 278 -4.37 -1.17 1.07
N HIS A 279 -4.90 -0.03 1.50
CA HIS A 279 -4.40 1.29 1.14
C HIS A 279 -3.01 1.58 1.71
N LEU A 280 -2.82 1.34 3.02
CA LEU A 280 -1.52 1.55 3.66
C LEU A 280 -0.39 0.79 2.93
N ILE A 281 -0.65 -0.46 2.54
CA ILE A 281 0.30 -1.26 1.76
C ILE A 281 0.47 -0.72 0.34
N SER A 282 -0.63 -0.51 -0.36
CA SER A 282 -0.58 -0.19 -1.80
C SER A 282 0.08 1.17 -2.07
N THR A 283 -0.06 2.11 -1.13
CA THR A 283 0.59 3.43 -1.20
C THR A 283 2.11 3.35 -1.04
N GLN A 284 2.63 2.26 -0.47
CA GLN A 284 4.06 2.05 -0.23
C GLN A 284 4.73 1.21 -1.31
N VAL A 285 3.97 0.32 -1.95
CA VAL A 285 4.48 -0.59 -2.99
C VAL A 285 4.52 0.06 -4.38
N ASN A 286 3.58 0.96 -4.69
CA ASN A 286 3.40 1.48 -6.04
C ASN A 286 3.94 2.91 -6.26
N PHE A 287 4.42 3.61 -5.22
CA PHE A 287 4.71 5.06 -5.28
C PHE A 287 6.04 5.49 -4.64
N TYR A 288 6.97 4.55 -4.52
CA TYR A 288 8.39 4.83 -4.28
C TYR A 288 9.23 4.24 -5.40
#